data_AF-A0A9E4Z1S2-F1
#
_entry.id   AF-A0A9E4Z1S2-F1
#
_cell.length_a   1.000
_cell.length_b   1.000
_cell.length_c   1.000
_cell.angle_alpha   90.00
_cell.angle_beta   90.00
_cell.angle_gamma   90.00
#
_symmetry.space_group_name_H-M   'P 1'
#
loop_
_entity.id
_entity.type
_entity.pdbx_description
1 polymer ?
#
loop_
_entity_poly.entity_id
_entity_poly.type
_entity_poly.pdbx_seq_one_letter_code
_entity_poly.pdbx_strand_id
1 'polypeptide(L)'
;GWFYAFEAITVTAGLRMPVVAMVGNRALDDPGAFGVEHNDALAVRDLGWHLYWVATAQEALDMALMAWKVAEDPRVLLPFALSCDGSFLTHSQAIVQVPAQDLVKKFLPDYQRGKLQLHPDNPITVAPQVNEDWLMEIRKQTDEAMRRTSGVILEAHEEFREIFGRGDPSPFIEEYMCDDAEIILVGMGTLAMPTRVAVRRMREAGKKVGFLRIKFFRPFATEEIQKVLGKAKGVAVIDRDYSYGSPSFGGVLFHELRSTLYPLDERPKMLNFIAGLGGREVMVRDIDQIVETTQKAVDTGKIEQETTWVAVRE
;
A
#
# COMPACT_ATOMS: atom_id res chain seq x y z
N GLY A 1 -14.91 -11.35 8.04
CA GLY A 1 -14.92 -9.88 7.97
C GLY A 1 -14.79 -9.43 6.54
N TRP A 2 -13.58 -9.05 6.11
CA TRP A 2 -13.28 -8.63 4.73
C TRP A 2 -13.55 -9.73 3.69
N PHE A 3 -12.95 -10.92 3.86
CA PHE A 3 -13.17 -12.08 2.98
C PHE A 3 -14.61 -12.61 2.97
N TYR A 4 -15.35 -12.47 4.08
CA TYR A 4 -16.75 -12.86 4.09
C TYR A 4 -17.63 -11.94 3.23
N ALA A 5 -17.24 -10.66 3.12
CA ALA A 5 -17.90 -9.67 2.29
C ALA A 5 -17.35 -9.61 0.85
N PHE A 6 -16.51 -10.56 0.43
CA PHE A 6 -15.73 -10.45 -0.81
C PHE A 6 -16.60 -10.27 -2.06
N GLU A 7 -17.74 -10.95 -2.15
CA GLU A 7 -18.68 -10.79 -3.26
C GLU A 7 -19.25 -9.36 -3.33
N ALA A 8 -19.70 -8.82 -2.18
CA ALA A 8 -20.19 -7.45 -2.10
C ALA A 8 -19.09 -6.42 -2.40
N ILE A 9 -17.85 -6.68 -1.97
CA ILE A 9 -16.69 -5.85 -2.26
C ILE A 9 -16.39 -5.84 -3.77
N THR A 10 -16.51 -6.99 -4.42
CA THR A 10 -16.17 -7.18 -5.84
C THR A 10 -16.97 -6.26 -6.77
N VAL A 11 -18.23 -5.98 -6.45
CA VAL A 11 -19.09 -5.17 -7.33
C VAL A 11 -18.85 -3.66 -7.20
N THR A 12 -18.29 -3.19 -6.09
CA THR A 12 -18.26 -1.75 -5.74
C THR A 12 -17.58 -0.85 -6.78
N ALA A 13 -16.40 -1.23 -7.27
CA ALA A 13 -15.67 -0.43 -8.26
C ALA A 13 -16.38 -0.42 -9.62
N GLY A 14 -16.96 -1.56 -10.03
CA GLY A 14 -17.77 -1.63 -11.25
C GLY A 14 -19.02 -0.76 -11.19
N LEU A 15 -19.60 -0.62 -9.98
CA LEU A 15 -20.76 0.25 -9.72
C LEU A 15 -20.40 1.72 -9.48
N ARG A 16 -19.11 2.08 -9.54
CA ARG A 16 -18.62 3.42 -9.25
C ARG A 16 -19.13 3.93 -7.89
N MET A 17 -19.02 3.06 -6.88
CA MET A 17 -19.41 3.33 -5.50
C MET A 17 -18.19 3.75 -4.69
N PRO A 18 -18.11 5.02 -4.24
CA PRO A 18 -16.96 5.54 -3.50
C PRO A 18 -17.03 5.15 -2.03
N VAL A 19 -17.04 3.85 -1.74
CA VAL A 19 -17.03 3.35 -0.36
C VAL A 19 -15.62 3.45 0.19
N VAL A 20 -15.46 4.09 1.35
CA VAL A 20 -14.21 4.04 2.12
C VAL A 20 -14.34 2.98 3.21
N ALA A 21 -13.41 2.03 3.22
CA ALA A 21 -13.33 0.98 4.22
C ALA A 21 -12.00 1.03 4.95
N MET A 22 -12.04 0.96 6.28
CA MET A 22 -10.85 0.75 7.10
C MET A 22 -10.66 -0.75 7.30
N VAL A 23 -9.55 -1.29 6.83
CA VAL A 23 -9.24 -2.72 6.85
C VAL A 23 -8.21 -2.95 7.96
N GLY A 24 -8.66 -3.39 9.13
CA GLY A 24 -7.79 -3.85 10.19
C GLY A 24 -7.16 -5.18 9.81
N ASN A 25 -5.94 -5.14 9.25
CA ASN A 25 -5.29 -6.30 8.67
C ASN A 25 -5.06 -7.39 9.72
N ARG A 26 -5.46 -8.61 9.41
CA ARG A 26 -5.38 -9.76 10.30
C ARG A 26 -5.08 -11.04 9.52
N ALA A 27 -4.26 -11.92 10.10
CA ALA A 27 -4.04 -13.27 9.62
C ALA A 27 -5.35 -14.05 9.41
N LEU A 28 -5.39 -14.76 8.29
CA LEU A 28 -6.52 -15.59 7.89
C LEU A 28 -6.51 -16.92 8.62
N ASP A 29 -7.68 -17.56 8.69
CA ASP A 29 -7.82 -18.92 9.24
C ASP A 29 -7.49 -19.96 8.14
N ASP A 30 -6.93 -21.15 8.39
CA ASP A 30 -6.58 -21.82 9.66
C ASP A 30 -5.05 -22.14 9.73
N PRO A 31 -4.40 -22.05 10.91
CA PRO A 31 -4.93 -21.51 12.17
C PRO A 31 -5.16 -20.01 12.08
N GLY A 32 -6.24 -19.54 12.72
CA GLY A 32 -6.46 -18.12 12.90
C GLY A 32 -5.44 -17.49 13.84
N ALA A 33 -5.03 -16.26 13.54
CA ALA A 33 -4.29 -15.42 14.47
C ALA A 33 -4.88 -14.00 14.52
N PHE A 34 -4.81 -13.35 15.68
CA PHE A 34 -5.25 -11.96 15.85
C PHE A 34 -4.29 -10.94 15.23
N GLY A 35 -3.02 -11.33 15.09
CA GLY A 35 -1.99 -10.44 14.59
C GLY A 35 -2.10 -10.18 13.08
N VAL A 36 -1.33 -9.20 12.63
CA VAL A 36 -1.36 -8.69 11.25
C VAL A 36 -0.86 -9.71 10.23
N GLU A 37 -1.55 -9.70 9.08
CA GLU A 37 -1.11 -10.24 7.80
C GLU A 37 -1.80 -9.41 6.71
N HIS A 38 -1.10 -9.08 5.62
CA HIS A 38 -1.62 -8.18 4.57
C HIS A 38 -2.47 -8.90 3.52
N ASN A 39 -2.53 -10.24 3.55
CA ASN A 39 -3.29 -11.07 2.60
C ASN A 39 -4.77 -10.67 2.49
N ASP A 40 -5.40 -10.16 3.56
CA ASP A 40 -6.79 -9.72 3.53
C ASP A 40 -7.04 -8.52 2.64
N ALA A 41 -6.38 -7.39 2.89
CA ALA A 41 -6.52 -6.22 2.04
C ALA A 41 -5.97 -6.47 0.62
N LEU A 42 -4.89 -7.25 0.49
CA LEU A 42 -4.31 -7.57 -0.83
C LEU A 42 -5.19 -8.48 -1.69
N ALA A 43 -6.19 -9.14 -1.12
CA ALA A 43 -7.13 -9.99 -1.84
C ALA A 43 -7.95 -9.21 -2.88
N VAL A 44 -8.11 -7.90 -2.73
CA VAL A 44 -8.95 -7.05 -3.59
C VAL A 44 -8.15 -6.22 -4.59
N ARG A 45 -6.84 -6.44 -4.70
CA ARG A 45 -5.91 -5.64 -5.53
C ARG A 45 -6.26 -5.57 -7.02
N ASP A 46 -7.04 -6.54 -7.49
CA ASP A 46 -7.45 -6.67 -8.90
C ASP A 46 -8.87 -6.12 -9.14
N LEU A 47 -9.54 -5.61 -8.10
CA LEU A 47 -10.96 -5.24 -8.13
C LEU A 47 -11.21 -3.74 -8.34
N GLY A 48 -10.18 -2.95 -8.65
CA GLY A 48 -10.32 -1.50 -8.88
C GLY A 48 -10.48 -0.65 -7.61
N TRP A 49 -10.02 -1.18 -6.47
CA TRP A 49 -9.94 -0.45 -5.21
C TRP A 49 -8.62 0.32 -5.12
N HIS A 50 -8.67 1.53 -4.55
CA HIS A 50 -7.47 2.16 -4.01
C HIS A 50 -7.04 1.39 -2.77
N LEU A 51 -5.75 1.14 -2.63
CA LEU A 51 -5.19 0.41 -1.49
C LEU A 51 -4.05 1.22 -0.91
N TYR A 52 -4.22 1.63 0.35
CA TYR A 52 -3.24 2.43 1.08
C TYR A 52 -2.90 1.78 2.42
N TRP A 53 -1.61 1.66 2.74
CA TRP A 53 -1.13 1.15 4.03
C TRP A 53 -0.62 2.27 4.93
N VAL A 54 -1.34 2.52 6.02
CA VAL A 54 -0.93 3.49 7.04
C VAL A 54 0.11 2.89 7.99
N ALA A 55 1.07 3.72 8.40
CA ALA A 55 2.13 3.38 9.34
C ALA A 55 1.90 3.97 10.74
N THR A 56 1.08 5.01 10.87
CA THR A 56 0.82 5.71 12.15
C THR A 56 -0.65 6.08 12.35
N ALA A 57 -1.04 6.34 13.60
CA ALA A 57 -2.41 6.73 13.92
C ALA A 57 -2.78 8.11 13.37
N GLN A 58 -1.82 9.03 13.31
CA GLN A 58 -1.98 10.33 12.65
C GLN A 58 -2.26 10.15 11.17
N GLU A 59 -1.46 9.32 10.49
CA GLU A 59 -1.64 9.03 9.08
C GLU A 59 -2.97 8.32 8.81
N ALA A 60 -3.43 7.45 9.71
CA ALA A 60 -4.75 6.83 9.61
C ALA A 60 -5.89 7.86 9.63
N LEU A 61 -5.81 8.87 10.50
CA LEU A 61 -6.78 9.96 10.55
C LEU A 61 -6.72 10.80 9.26
N ASP A 62 -5.53 11.25 8.89
CA ASP A 62 -5.33 12.14 7.75
C ASP A 62 -5.74 11.46 6.44
N MET A 63 -5.35 10.19 6.28
CA MET A 63 -5.68 9.42 5.09
C MET A 63 -7.16 9.04 5.03
N ALA A 64 -7.89 8.95 6.15
CA ALA A 64 -9.34 8.76 6.10
C ALA A 64 -10.07 9.95 5.45
N LEU A 65 -9.63 11.18 5.69
CA LEU A 65 -10.19 12.39 5.06
C LEU A 65 -9.85 12.42 3.56
N MET A 66 -8.59 12.19 3.26
CA MET A 66 -8.09 12.10 1.88
C MET A 66 -8.75 10.97 1.08
N ALA A 67 -9.03 9.82 1.70
CA ALA A 67 -9.70 8.69 1.07
C ALA A 67 -11.10 9.08 0.59
N TRP A 68 -11.89 9.79 1.40
CA TRP A 68 -13.19 10.31 0.97
C TRP A 68 -13.04 11.33 -0.16
N LYS A 69 -12.12 12.29 -0.02
CA LYS A 69 -11.86 13.32 -1.05
C LYS A 69 -11.55 12.68 -2.42
N VAL A 70 -10.69 11.66 -2.44
CA VAL A 70 -10.28 10.96 -3.67
C VAL A 70 -11.37 10.03 -4.18
N ALA A 71 -11.99 9.23 -3.29
CA ALA A 71 -13.02 8.26 -3.69
C ALA A 71 -14.24 8.97 -4.30
N GLU A 72 -14.69 10.05 -3.68
CA GLU A 72 -15.88 10.80 -4.08
C GLU A 72 -15.67 11.76 -5.24
N ASP A 73 -14.42 11.99 -5.67
CA ASP A 73 -14.13 12.85 -6.81
C ASP A 73 -14.86 12.35 -8.06
N PRO A 74 -15.65 13.20 -8.76
CA PRO A 74 -16.43 12.80 -9.94
C PRO A 74 -15.58 12.21 -11.09
N ARG A 75 -14.29 12.52 -11.14
CA ARG A 75 -13.34 11.97 -12.14
C ARG A 75 -12.95 10.53 -11.81
N VAL A 76 -13.12 10.13 -10.56
CA VAL A 76 -12.69 8.86 -9.95
C VAL A 76 -13.89 7.97 -9.62
N LEU A 77 -14.69 8.27 -8.59
CA LEU A 77 -15.82 7.44 -8.12
C LEU A 77 -15.43 5.95 -8.00
N LEU A 78 -14.39 5.67 -7.24
CA LEU A 78 -13.89 4.31 -6.98
C LEU A 78 -13.73 4.10 -5.47
N PRO A 79 -13.90 2.86 -4.99
CA PRO A 79 -13.79 2.55 -3.57
C PRO A 79 -12.33 2.65 -3.08
N PHE A 80 -12.17 2.78 -1.77
CA PHE A 80 -10.89 2.99 -1.11
C PHE A 80 -10.77 2.10 0.12
N ALA A 81 -9.71 1.29 0.18
CA ALA A 81 -9.36 0.48 1.35
C ALA A 81 -8.15 1.11 2.05
N LEU A 82 -8.39 1.56 3.28
CA LEU A 82 -7.38 2.05 4.19
C LEU A 82 -6.91 0.91 5.09
N SER A 83 -5.78 0.30 4.74
CA SER A 83 -5.18 -0.84 5.42
C SER A 83 -4.42 -0.39 6.66
N CYS A 84 -4.83 -0.93 7.81
CA CYS A 84 -4.28 -0.64 9.13
C CYS A 84 -3.76 -1.94 9.76
N ASP A 85 -2.46 -2.03 10.03
CA ASP A 85 -1.87 -3.24 10.65
C ASP A 85 -2.51 -3.54 12.02
N GLY A 86 -3.15 -4.71 12.12
CA GLY A 86 -3.80 -5.17 13.34
C GLY A 86 -2.85 -5.27 14.53
N SER A 87 -3.36 -4.93 15.72
CA SER A 87 -2.60 -4.82 16.98
C SER A 87 -1.61 -3.65 16.97
N PHE A 88 -0.57 -3.70 16.15
CA PHE A 88 0.53 -2.71 16.12
C PHE A 88 0.04 -1.27 15.91
N LEU A 89 -0.98 -1.08 15.08
CA LEU A 89 -1.56 0.24 14.84
C LEU A 89 -2.95 0.38 15.44
N THR A 90 -3.82 -0.61 15.22
CA THR A 90 -5.24 -0.47 15.59
C THR A 90 -5.49 -0.42 17.10
N HIS A 91 -4.56 -0.91 17.92
CA HIS A 91 -4.70 -0.96 19.39
C HIS A 91 -3.63 -0.16 20.14
N SER A 92 -2.57 0.30 19.44
CA SER A 92 -1.53 1.13 20.04
C SER A 92 -2.04 2.55 20.27
N GLN A 93 -1.80 3.09 21.46
CA GLN A 93 -2.12 4.47 21.78
C GLN A 93 -1.05 5.40 21.22
N ALA A 94 -1.48 6.46 20.54
CA ALA A 94 -0.61 7.52 20.05
C ALA A 94 -1.32 8.87 20.19
N ILE A 95 -0.53 9.93 20.36
CA ILE A 95 -1.05 11.30 20.30
C ILE A 95 -1.34 11.61 18.83
N VAL A 96 -2.54 12.11 18.56
CA VAL A 96 -2.97 12.54 17.22
C VAL A 96 -3.48 13.97 17.26
N GLN A 97 -3.14 14.73 16.24
CA GLN A 97 -3.64 16.08 15.98
C GLN A 97 -4.94 15.99 15.19
N VAL A 98 -6.05 15.93 15.92
CA VAL A 98 -7.39 15.96 15.32
C VAL A 98 -7.64 17.37 14.76
N PRO A 99 -7.93 17.52 13.46
CA PRO A 99 -8.19 18.83 12.86
C PRO A 99 -9.53 19.41 13.35
N ALA A 100 -9.63 20.74 13.31
CA ALA A 100 -10.88 21.42 13.57
C ALA A 100 -11.90 21.15 12.44
N GLN A 101 -13.18 21.10 12.80
CA GLN A 101 -14.27 20.72 11.89
C GLN A 101 -14.41 21.64 10.67
N ASP A 102 -14.11 22.94 10.84
CA ASP A 102 -14.13 23.94 9.79
C ASP A 102 -13.04 23.69 8.73
N LEU A 103 -11.84 23.29 9.15
CA LEU A 103 -10.78 22.86 8.23
C LEU A 103 -11.20 21.61 7.45
N VAL A 104 -11.84 20.64 8.12
CA VAL A 104 -12.38 19.45 7.46
C VAL A 104 -13.43 19.82 6.42
N LYS A 105 -14.38 20.72 6.74
CA LYS A 105 -15.39 21.18 5.78
C LYS A 105 -14.80 21.95 4.59
N LYS A 106 -13.70 22.68 4.81
CA LYS A 106 -12.97 23.36 3.74
C LYS A 106 -12.34 22.35 2.78
N PHE A 107 -11.76 21.28 3.32
CA PHE A 107 -11.09 20.25 2.55
C PHE A 107 -12.07 19.28 1.87
N LEU A 108 -13.06 18.77 2.61
CA LEU A 108 -13.99 17.73 2.16
C LEU A 108 -15.42 18.30 2.13
N PRO A 109 -15.90 18.79 0.96
CA PRO A 109 -17.26 19.28 0.83
C PRO A 109 -18.28 18.13 0.85
N ASP A 110 -19.57 18.46 0.95
CA ASP A 110 -20.65 17.47 0.95
C ASP A 110 -20.63 16.61 -0.31
N TYR A 111 -20.72 15.30 -0.13
CA TYR A 111 -20.78 14.34 -1.23
C TYR A 111 -22.04 14.54 -2.09
N GLN A 112 -21.83 14.72 -3.40
CA GLN A 112 -22.91 14.85 -4.37
C GLN A 112 -22.80 13.79 -5.46
N ARG A 113 -23.66 12.78 -5.39
CA ARG A 113 -23.72 11.71 -6.38
C ARG A 113 -24.48 12.11 -7.66
N GLY A 114 -25.15 13.26 -7.64
CA GLY A 114 -25.83 13.84 -8.80
C GLY A 114 -26.81 12.87 -9.47
N LYS A 115 -26.70 12.74 -10.80
CA LYS A 115 -27.58 11.87 -11.60
C LYS A 115 -27.45 10.37 -11.28
N LEU A 116 -26.41 9.96 -10.55
CA LEU A 116 -26.18 8.56 -10.14
C LEU A 116 -26.87 8.22 -8.80
N GLN A 117 -27.56 9.18 -8.19
CA GLN A 117 -28.31 8.97 -6.96
C GLN A 117 -29.65 8.31 -7.25
N LEU A 118 -29.94 7.20 -6.56
CA LEU A 118 -31.25 6.56 -6.57
C LEU A 118 -32.26 7.45 -5.83
N HIS A 119 -33.26 7.95 -6.55
CA HIS A 119 -34.33 8.78 -5.99
C HIS A 119 -35.63 8.57 -6.80
N PRO A 120 -36.83 8.59 -6.19
CA PRO A 120 -38.09 8.46 -6.94
C PRO A 120 -38.24 9.49 -8.08
N ASP A 121 -37.75 10.72 -7.88
CA ASP A 121 -37.76 11.79 -8.89
C ASP A 121 -36.58 11.70 -9.90
N ASN A 122 -35.64 10.78 -9.70
CA ASN A 122 -34.54 10.46 -10.61
C ASN A 122 -34.45 8.94 -10.83
N PRO A 123 -35.41 8.35 -11.57
CA PRO A 123 -35.42 6.91 -11.79
C PRO A 123 -34.26 6.52 -12.71
N ILE A 124 -33.34 5.72 -12.16
CA ILE A 124 -32.19 5.16 -12.89
C ILE A 124 -32.15 3.64 -12.69
N THR A 125 -31.64 2.93 -13.70
CA THR A 125 -31.33 1.50 -13.59
C THR A 125 -29.85 1.35 -13.26
N VAL A 126 -29.55 0.71 -12.13
CA VAL A 126 -28.18 0.44 -11.69
C VAL A 126 -27.91 -1.05 -11.88
N ALA A 127 -26.76 -1.37 -12.48
CA ALA A 127 -26.32 -2.75 -12.73
C ALA A 127 -27.29 -3.61 -13.55
N PRO A 128 -27.79 -3.15 -14.72
CA PRO A 128 -28.53 -4.03 -15.60
C PRO A 128 -27.62 -5.17 -16.09
N GLN A 129 -28.22 -6.29 -16.45
CA GLN A 129 -27.51 -7.31 -17.22
C GLN A 129 -27.09 -6.71 -18.57
N VAL A 130 -25.83 -6.87 -18.93
CA VAL A 130 -25.27 -6.42 -20.22
C VAL A 130 -24.84 -7.63 -21.03
N ASN A 131 -24.80 -7.49 -22.36
CA ASN A 131 -24.21 -8.49 -23.24
C ASN A 131 -22.67 -8.33 -23.29
N GLU A 132 -22.02 -9.27 -23.96
CA GLU A 132 -20.58 -9.34 -24.16
C GLU A 132 -19.97 -8.08 -24.80
N ASP A 133 -20.75 -7.37 -25.63
CA ASP A 133 -20.32 -6.16 -26.35
C ASP A 133 -20.13 -4.92 -25.47
N TRP A 134 -20.53 -4.95 -24.18
CA TRP A 134 -20.40 -3.79 -23.28
C TRP A 134 -19.47 -4.02 -22.10
N LEU A 135 -19.23 -5.28 -21.71
CA LEU A 135 -18.49 -5.55 -20.46
C LEU A 135 -17.04 -5.04 -20.56
N MET A 136 -16.41 -5.17 -21.73
CA MET A 136 -15.05 -4.71 -21.95
C MET A 136 -14.93 -3.19 -21.81
N GLU A 137 -15.88 -2.45 -22.35
CA GLU A 137 -16.00 -0.99 -22.32
C GLU A 137 -16.20 -0.51 -20.88
N ILE A 138 -17.08 -1.17 -20.12
CA ILE A 138 -17.30 -0.87 -18.71
C ILE A 138 -16.03 -1.10 -17.89
N ARG A 139 -15.31 -2.20 -18.12
CA ARG A 139 -14.03 -2.46 -17.45
C ARG A 139 -12.97 -1.44 -17.85
N LYS A 140 -12.94 -1.03 -19.13
CA LYS A 140 -12.05 0.02 -19.61
C LYS A 140 -12.34 1.37 -18.93
N GLN A 141 -13.60 1.72 -18.72
CA GLN A 141 -13.96 2.94 -17.98
C GLN A 141 -13.47 2.92 -16.52
N THR A 142 -13.48 1.76 -15.86
CA THR A 142 -12.89 1.59 -14.51
C THR A 142 -11.37 1.74 -14.55
N ASP A 143 -10.67 1.14 -15.52
CA ASP A 143 -9.22 1.32 -15.74
C ASP A 143 -8.87 2.79 -15.95
N GLU A 144 -9.61 3.50 -16.80
CA GLU A 144 -9.37 4.92 -17.04
C GLU A 144 -9.59 5.78 -15.79
N ALA A 145 -10.58 5.45 -14.95
CA ALA A 145 -10.79 6.11 -13.67
C ALA A 145 -9.62 5.88 -12.71
N MET A 146 -9.12 4.64 -12.61
CA MET A 146 -7.95 4.29 -11.81
C MET A 146 -6.69 5.01 -12.32
N ARG A 147 -6.49 5.14 -13.63
CA ARG A 147 -5.35 5.88 -14.20
C ARG A 147 -5.37 7.37 -13.89
N ARG A 148 -6.55 7.99 -13.94
CA ARG A 148 -6.71 9.41 -13.59
C ARG A 148 -6.53 9.69 -12.11
N THR A 149 -6.78 8.69 -11.25
CA THR A 149 -6.77 8.87 -9.80
C THR A 149 -5.44 9.36 -9.26
N SER A 150 -4.31 9.01 -9.89
CA SER A 150 -2.99 9.49 -9.46
C SER A 150 -2.89 11.02 -9.47
N GLY A 151 -3.49 11.67 -10.49
CA GLY A 151 -3.57 13.13 -10.55
C GLY A 151 -4.46 13.72 -9.47
N VAL A 152 -5.62 13.09 -9.22
CA VAL A 152 -6.55 13.51 -8.15
C VAL A 152 -5.92 13.35 -6.77
N ILE A 153 -5.16 12.28 -6.54
CA ILE A 153 -4.41 12.05 -5.29
C ILE A 153 -3.38 13.16 -5.08
N LEU A 154 -2.63 13.55 -6.12
CA LEU A 154 -1.65 14.64 -6.04
C LEU A 154 -2.30 15.99 -5.72
N GLU A 155 -3.40 16.33 -6.41
CA GLU A 155 -4.17 17.55 -6.14
C GLU A 155 -4.71 17.57 -4.70
N ALA A 156 -5.35 16.49 -4.27
CA ALA A 156 -5.88 16.37 -2.91
C ALA A 156 -4.78 16.42 -1.86
N HIS A 157 -3.62 15.82 -2.12
CA HIS A 157 -2.47 15.82 -1.21
C HIS A 157 -1.89 17.21 -1.03
N GLU A 158 -1.77 17.99 -2.11
CA GLU A 158 -1.29 19.37 -2.01
C GLU A 158 -2.29 20.26 -1.27
N GLU A 159 -3.59 20.15 -1.59
CA GLU A 159 -4.64 20.85 -0.86
C GLU A 159 -4.64 20.48 0.64
N PHE A 160 -4.41 19.20 0.97
CA PHE A 160 -4.30 18.74 2.35
C PHE A 160 -3.11 19.38 3.05
N ARG A 161 -1.94 19.45 2.40
CA ARG A 161 -0.74 20.12 2.94
C ARG A 161 -0.98 21.60 3.18
N GLU A 162 -1.67 22.30 2.28
CA GLU A 162 -2.01 23.71 2.43
C GLU A 162 -2.98 23.98 3.58
N ILE A 163 -4.02 23.15 3.73
CA ILE A 163 -5.08 23.35 4.73
C ILE A 163 -4.64 22.90 6.13
N PHE A 164 -4.00 21.74 6.24
CA PHE A 164 -3.67 21.11 7.54
C PHE A 164 -2.21 21.29 7.95
N GLY A 165 -1.35 21.84 7.07
CA GLY A 165 0.05 22.15 7.36
C GLY A 165 0.94 20.90 7.55
N ARG A 166 0.50 19.74 7.08
CA ARG A 166 1.20 18.46 7.23
C ARG A 166 0.98 17.54 6.03
N GLY A 167 1.92 16.62 5.83
CA GLY A 167 1.95 15.68 4.72
C GLY A 167 3.37 15.54 4.15
N ASP A 168 3.73 14.32 3.78
CA ASP A 168 5.04 14.02 3.18
C ASP A 168 5.20 14.67 1.79
N PRO A 169 6.42 14.76 1.25
CA PRO A 169 6.62 15.25 -0.13
C PRO A 169 5.86 14.42 -1.18
N SER A 170 5.73 13.10 -0.97
CA SER A 170 5.00 12.19 -1.85
C SER A 170 3.80 11.56 -1.14
N PRO A 171 2.62 11.51 -1.78
CA PRO A 171 1.51 10.72 -1.26
C PRO A 171 1.72 9.22 -1.45
N PHE A 172 2.55 8.79 -2.41
CA PHE A 172 2.64 7.39 -2.85
C PHE A 172 3.70 6.57 -2.13
N ILE A 173 4.83 7.19 -1.78
CA ILE A 173 5.96 6.53 -1.11
C ILE A 173 6.53 7.42 0.00
N GLU A 174 7.22 6.81 0.96
CA GLU A 174 8.05 7.52 1.95
C GLU A 174 9.47 7.01 1.84
N GLU A 175 10.41 7.90 1.52
CA GLU A 175 11.84 7.62 1.48
C GLU A 175 12.47 7.91 2.85
N TYR A 176 13.37 7.04 3.28
CA TYR A 176 14.19 7.24 4.46
C TYR A 176 15.65 6.88 4.16
N MET A 177 16.49 7.90 4.01
CA MET A 177 17.93 7.78 3.71
C MET A 177 18.21 6.98 2.41
N CYS A 178 17.50 7.29 1.32
CA CYS A 178 17.64 6.59 0.03
C CYS A 178 18.64 7.22 -0.94
N ASP A 179 18.97 8.51 -0.79
CA ASP A 179 19.74 9.28 -1.80
C ASP A 179 21.09 8.67 -2.20
N ASP A 180 21.83 8.12 -1.24
CA ASP A 180 23.15 7.50 -1.41
C ASP A 180 23.14 6.00 -1.04
N ALA A 181 21.96 5.40 -0.88
CA ALA A 181 21.82 4.02 -0.43
C ALA A 181 22.30 3.02 -1.49
N GLU A 182 23.14 2.08 -1.10
CA GLU A 182 23.54 0.95 -1.95
C GLU A 182 22.57 -0.22 -1.81
N ILE A 183 21.98 -0.39 -0.63
CA ILE A 183 20.90 -1.34 -0.36
C ILE A 183 19.66 -0.58 0.11
N ILE A 184 18.52 -0.87 -0.49
CA ILE A 184 17.24 -0.30 -0.06
C ILE A 184 16.30 -1.41 0.42
N LEU A 185 15.88 -1.31 1.69
CA LEU A 185 14.80 -2.12 2.24
C LEU A 185 13.46 -1.56 1.75
N VAL A 186 12.50 -2.41 1.42
CA VAL A 186 11.17 -2.00 0.95
C VAL A 186 10.08 -2.70 1.76
N GLY A 187 9.03 -1.99 2.17
CA GLY A 187 7.92 -2.57 2.91
C GLY A 187 6.70 -1.66 2.99
N MET A 188 5.64 -2.12 3.65
CA MET A 188 4.38 -1.40 3.83
C MET A 188 3.97 -1.29 5.31
N GLY A 189 3.11 -0.32 5.61
CA GLY A 189 2.45 -0.20 6.91
C GLY A 189 3.42 -0.01 8.07
N THR A 190 3.15 -0.66 9.20
CA THR A 190 3.89 -0.44 10.46
C THR A 190 5.31 -1.00 10.46
N LEU A 191 5.71 -1.78 9.44
CA LEU A 191 7.11 -2.17 9.23
C LEU A 191 8.04 -0.95 9.14
N ALA A 192 7.50 0.21 8.78
CA ALA A 192 8.25 1.46 8.68
C ALA A 192 9.05 1.79 9.94
N MET A 193 8.43 1.67 11.12
CA MET A 193 9.04 2.10 12.37
C MET A 193 10.29 1.28 12.74
N PRO A 194 10.22 -0.07 12.92
CA PRO A 194 11.40 -0.85 13.26
C PRO A 194 12.47 -0.78 12.16
N THR A 195 12.06 -0.71 10.89
CA THR A 195 12.99 -0.63 9.76
C THR A 195 13.77 0.68 9.76
N ARG A 196 13.13 1.83 10.01
CA ARG A 196 13.81 3.12 10.15
C ARG A 196 14.80 3.16 11.32
N VAL A 197 14.47 2.50 12.43
CA VAL A 197 15.39 2.36 13.58
C VAL A 197 16.61 1.54 13.20
N ALA A 198 16.43 0.40 12.52
CA ALA A 198 17.53 -0.44 12.06
C ALA A 198 18.41 0.29 11.02
N VAL A 199 17.79 0.96 10.04
CA VAL A 199 18.51 1.77 9.05
C VAL A 199 19.34 2.86 9.71
N ARG A 200 18.79 3.60 10.67
CA ARG A 200 19.54 4.64 11.40
C ARG A 200 20.78 4.05 12.08
N ARG A 201 20.64 2.93 12.80
CA ARG A 201 21.75 2.26 13.49
C ARG A 201 22.81 1.76 12.50
N MET A 202 22.41 1.20 11.36
CA MET A 202 23.35 0.76 10.32
C MET A 202 24.08 1.93 9.66
N ARG A 203 23.39 3.06 9.47
CA ARG A 203 23.95 4.30 8.95
C ARG A 203 24.98 4.91 9.90
N GLU A 204 24.71 4.92 11.20
CA GLU A 204 25.67 5.30 12.25
C GLU A 204 26.93 4.40 12.23
N ALA A 205 26.78 3.13 11.84
CA ALA A 205 27.89 2.19 11.64
C ALA A 205 28.56 2.30 10.24
N GLY A 206 28.20 3.30 9.43
CA GLY A 206 28.80 3.56 8.12
C GLY A 206 28.26 2.74 6.95
N LYS A 207 27.20 1.93 7.14
CA LYS A 207 26.55 1.19 6.04
C LYS A 207 25.60 2.09 5.24
N LYS A 208 25.66 2.02 3.92
CA LYS A 208 24.79 2.79 3.01
C LYS A 208 23.46 2.09 2.75
N VAL A 209 22.59 2.09 3.76
CA VAL A 209 21.27 1.41 3.69
C VAL A 209 20.15 2.46 3.72
N GLY A 210 19.16 2.32 2.85
CA GLY A 210 17.94 3.13 2.84
C GLY A 210 16.71 2.29 3.13
N PHE A 211 15.58 2.97 3.35
CA PHE A 211 14.26 2.34 3.42
C PHE A 211 13.24 3.10 2.57
N LEU A 212 12.50 2.37 1.75
CA LEU A 212 11.39 2.85 0.96
C LEU A 212 10.09 2.23 1.46
N ARG A 213 9.19 3.04 2.02
CA ARG A 213 7.84 2.58 2.31
C ARG A 213 6.94 2.81 1.11
N ILE A 214 6.21 1.79 0.71
CA ILE A 214 5.10 1.92 -0.23
C ILE A 214 3.85 2.30 0.56
N LYS A 215 3.28 3.48 0.26
CA LYS A 215 2.08 4.01 0.92
C LYS A 215 0.84 3.58 0.14
N PHE A 216 0.79 3.91 -1.15
CA PHE A 216 -0.22 3.41 -2.07
C PHE A 216 0.27 2.15 -2.79
N PHE A 217 -0.43 1.03 -2.58
CA PHE A 217 -0.27 -0.19 -3.38
C PHE A 217 -1.14 -0.14 -4.66
N ARG A 218 -2.27 0.58 -4.61
CA ARG A 218 -3.09 0.92 -5.78
C ARG A 218 -3.59 2.37 -5.66
N PRO A 219 -3.35 3.25 -6.66
CA PRO A 219 -2.50 3.03 -7.83
C PRO A 219 -1.02 2.86 -7.42
N PHE A 220 -0.27 2.06 -8.19
CA PHE A 220 1.15 1.83 -7.92
C PHE A 220 2.01 2.92 -8.60
N ALA A 221 2.94 3.53 -7.86
CA ALA A 221 3.75 4.65 -8.35
C ALA A 221 5.03 4.21 -9.08
N THR A 222 4.86 3.50 -10.21
CA THR A 222 5.95 2.87 -10.97
C THR A 222 7.14 3.79 -11.24
N GLU A 223 6.93 4.98 -11.80
CA GLU A 223 8.02 5.90 -12.19
C GLU A 223 8.80 6.40 -10.97
N GLU A 224 8.10 6.74 -9.89
CA GLU A 224 8.71 7.22 -8.64
C GLU A 224 9.54 6.11 -7.97
N ILE A 225 8.99 4.89 -7.92
CA ILE A 225 9.66 3.70 -7.38
C ILE A 225 10.90 3.34 -8.22
N GLN A 226 10.80 3.39 -9.55
CA GLN A 226 11.95 3.15 -10.44
C GLN A 226 13.07 4.16 -10.20
N LYS A 227 12.75 5.45 -10.02
CA LYS A 227 13.73 6.51 -9.75
C LYS A 227 14.51 6.28 -8.46
N VAL A 228 13.86 5.74 -7.43
CA VAL A 228 14.49 5.44 -6.13
C VAL A 228 15.26 4.13 -6.19
N LEU A 229 14.59 3.03 -6.56
CA LEU A 229 15.17 1.69 -6.48
C LEU A 229 16.16 1.37 -7.60
N GLY A 230 16.03 2.00 -8.77
CA GLY A 230 16.93 1.79 -9.91
C GLY A 230 18.37 2.23 -9.65
N LYS A 231 18.61 3.06 -8.62
CA LYS A 231 19.95 3.52 -8.23
C LYS A 231 20.64 2.58 -7.24
N ALA A 232 19.89 1.67 -6.60
CA ALA A 232 20.43 0.75 -5.62
C ALA A 232 21.19 -0.40 -6.29
N LYS A 233 22.15 -0.99 -5.57
CA LYS A 233 22.78 -2.25 -5.96
C LYS A 233 21.94 -3.45 -5.52
N GLY A 234 21.31 -3.34 -4.35
CA GLY A 234 20.46 -4.37 -3.75
C GLY A 234 19.13 -3.81 -3.26
N VAL A 235 18.07 -4.58 -3.42
CA VAL A 235 16.73 -4.29 -2.90
C VAL A 235 16.25 -5.49 -2.08
N ALA A 236 15.82 -5.23 -0.86
CA ALA A 236 15.30 -6.24 0.06
C ALA A 236 13.84 -5.95 0.36
N VAL A 237 12.94 -6.75 -0.19
CA VAL A 237 11.50 -6.55 -0.03
C VAL A 237 11.01 -7.37 1.15
N ILE A 238 10.40 -6.71 2.14
CA ILE A 238 9.82 -7.32 3.33
C ILE A 238 8.31 -7.40 3.13
N ASP A 239 7.81 -8.61 2.88
CA ASP A 239 6.38 -8.87 2.75
C ASP A 239 5.80 -9.37 4.08
N ARG A 240 4.68 -8.76 4.48
CA ARG A 240 3.81 -9.18 5.59
C ARG A 240 2.61 -9.97 5.07
N ASP A 241 2.78 -10.60 3.92
CA ASP A 241 1.87 -11.52 3.27
C ASP A 241 2.67 -12.66 2.63
N TYR A 242 1.96 -13.70 2.23
CA TYR A 242 2.55 -14.75 1.41
C TYR A 242 1.62 -15.15 0.27
N SER A 243 2.16 -15.20 -0.95
CA SER A 243 1.44 -15.66 -2.13
C SER A 243 1.80 -17.11 -2.42
N TYR A 244 1.04 -18.05 -1.85
CA TYR A 244 1.24 -19.48 -2.06
C TYR A 244 1.27 -19.86 -3.55
N GLY A 245 2.30 -20.61 -3.97
CA GLY A 245 2.46 -21.07 -5.36
C GLY A 245 2.85 -19.98 -6.35
N SER A 246 3.19 -18.78 -5.88
CA SER A 246 3.68 -17.70 -6.75
C SER A 246 5.02 -18.06 -7.43
N PRO A 247 5.37 -17.42 -8.55
CA PRO A 247 6.55 -17.78 -9.35
C PRO A 247 7.87 -17.82 -8.58
N SER A 248 8.00 -16.99 -7.55
CA SER A 248 9.19 -16.92 -6.69
C SER A 248 8.96 -17.42 -5.28
N PHE A 249 7.81 -18.04 -5.01
CA PHE A 249 7.39 -18.41 -3.65
C PHE A 249 7.57 -17.22 -2.70
N GLY A 250 7.12 -16.04 -3.11
CA GLY A 250 7.29 -14.76 -2.41
C GLY A 250 5.98 -14.06 -2.06
N GLY A 251 6.09 -12.87 -1.50
CA GLY A 251 4.95 -12.00 -1.22
C GLY A 251 4.51 -11.17 -2.42
N VAL A 252 3.35 -10.53 -2.30
CA VAL A 252 2.71 -9.77 -3.38
C VAL A 252 3.50 -8.52 -3.73
N LEU A 253 4.02 -7.78 -2.74
CA LEU A 253 4.78 -6.56 -2.98
C LEU A 253 6.06 -6.84 -3.76
N PHE A 254 6.76 -7.92 -3.42
CA PHE A 254 7.95 -8.36 -4.15
C PHE A 254 7.66 -8.56 -5.64
N HIS A 255 6.55 -9.22 -6.00
CA HIS A 255 6.21 -9.43 -7.40
C HIS A 255 5.89 -8.13 -8.14
N GLU A 256 5.18 -7.18 -7.51
CA GLU A 256 4.92 -5.86 -8.10
C GLU A 256 6.19 -5.06 -8.33
N LEU A 257 7.14 -5.12 -7.38
CA LEU A 257 8.41 -4.42 -7.50
C LEU A 257 9.31 -5.04 -8.57
N ARG A 258 9.30 -6.37 -8.72
CA ARG A 258 9.97 -7.03 -9.84
C ARG A 258 9.40 -6.58 -11.18
N SER A 259 8.08 -6.55 -11.31
CA SER A 259 7.40 -6.06 -12.51
C SER A 259 7.76 -4.59 -12.79
N THR A 260 7.75 -3.77 -11.75
CA THR A 260 8.10 -2.35 -11.81
C THR A 260 9.51 -2.11 -12.30
N LEU A 261 10.49 -2.92 -11.89
CA LEU A 261 11.90 -2.73 -12.26
C LEU A 261 12.34 -3.54 -13.49
N TYR A 262 11.48 -4.42 -14.02
CA TYR A 262 11.78 -5.23 -15.20
C TYR A 262 12.15 -4.40 -16.45
N PRO A 263 11.50 -3.24 -16.73
CA PRO A 263 11.85 -2.42 -17.89
C PRO A 263 13.21 -1.70 -17.81
N LEU A 264 13.88 -1.71 -16.65
CA LEU A 264 15.19 -1.08 -16.51
C LEU A 264 16.30 -1.97 -17.11
N ASP A 265 17.21 -1.36 -17.87
CA ASP A 265 18.37 -2.04 -18.46
C ASP A 265 19.30 -2.60 -17.37
N GLU A 266 19.62 -1.74 -16.40
CA GLU A 266 20.33 -2.10 -15.17
C GLU A 266 19.35 -2.10 -14.01
N ARG A 267 19.36 -3.18 -13.23
CA ARG A 267 18.44 -3.37 -12.11
C ARG A 267 19.16 -3.94 -10.90
N PRO A 268 18.74 -3.54 -9.67
CA PRO A 268 19.32 -4.08 -8.44
C PRO A 268 19.12 -5.59 -8.33
N LYS A 269 19.98 -6.24 -7.57
CA LYS A 269 19.69 -7.58 -7.05
C LYS A 269 18.51 -7.46 -6.09
N MET A 270 17.43 -8.19 -6.34
CA MET A 270 16.25 -8.14 -5.49
C MET A 270 16.03 -9.46 -4.78
N LEU A 271 15.81 -9.41 -3.47
CA LEU A 271 15.46 -10.56 -2.63
C LEU A 271 14.17 -10.27 -1.88
N ASN A 272 13.45 -11.34 -1.55
CA ASN A 272 12.25 -11.28 -0.76
C ASN A 272 12.46 -11.88 0.64
N PHE A 273 11.82 -11.28 1.63
CA PHE A 273 11.86 -11.69 3.01
C PHE A 273 10.44 -11.72 3.56
N ILE A 274 9.96 -12.92 3.89
CA ILE A 274 8.66 -13.10 4.53
C ILE A 274 8.85 -12.93 6.02
N ALA A 275 8.22 -11.91 6.60
CA ALA A 275 8.41 -11.56 8.00
C ALA A 275 7.13 -10.99 8.65
N GLY A 276 6.95 -11.31 9.93
CA GLY A 276 5.90 -10.70 10.75
C GLY A 276 4.48 -11.19 10.51
N LEU A 277 4.31 -12.31 9.80
CA LEU A 277 3.02 -13.00 9.65
C LEU A 277 2.43 -13.38 11.01
N GLY A 278 1.10 -13.37 11.11
CA GLY A 278 0.38 -13.62 12.36
C GLY A 278 0.66 -12.58 13.45
N GLY A 279 1.21 -11.41 13.09
CA GLY A 279 1.65 -10.36 14.00
C GLY A 279 2.90 -10.67 14.80
N ARG A 280 3.75 -11.58 14.33
CA ARG A 280 5.06 -11.78 14.93
C ARG A 280 5.90 -10.50 14.81
N GLU A 281 6.56 -10.12 15.90
CA GLU A 281 7.38 -8.90 15.90
C GLU A 281 8.59 -9.07 14.97
N VAL A 282 8.86 -8.03 14.16
CA VAL A 282 10.04 -7.92 13.30
C VAL A 282 11.06 -7.06 14.03
N MET A 283 12.11 -7.69 14.53
CA MET A 283 13.12 -7.07 15.37
C MET A 283 14.23 -6.42 14.53
N VAL A 284 14.97 -5.49 15.13
CA VAL A 284 16.15 -4.88 14.47
C VAL A 284 17.17 -5.92 14.00
N ARG A 285 17.39 -6.99 14.79
CA ARG A 285 18.28 -8.09 14.39
C ARG A 285 17.81 -8.84 13.13
N ASP A 286 16.51 -8.89 12.90
CA ASP A 286 15.93 -9.55 11.74
C ASP A 286 16.21 -8.69 10.50
N ILE A 287 16.11 -7.36 10.64
CA ILE A 287 16.51 -6.40 9.60
C ILE A 287 18.03 -6.44 9.33
N ASP A 288 18.86 -6.58 10.37
CA ASP A 288 20.31 -6.74 10.22
C ASP A 288 20.63 -7.98 9.34
N GLN A 289 19.98 -9.12 9.63
CA GLN A 289 20.13 -10.36 8.84
C GLN A 289 19.67 -10.18 7.38
N ILE A 290 18.57 -9.47 7.16
CA ILE A 290 18.02 -9.18 5.82
C ILE A 290 19.04 -8.37 4.99
N VAL A 291 19.63 -7.33 5.58
CA VAL A 291 20.63 -6.51 4.91
C VAL A 291 21.90 -7.30 4.63
N GLU A 292 22.39 -8.11 5.57
CA GLU A 292 23.58 -8.94 5.37
C GLU A 292 23.38 -9.96 4.24
N THR A 293 22.23 -10.62 4.19
CA THR A 293 21.87 -11.55 3.11
C THR A 293 21.84 -10.83 1.76
N THR A 294 21.27 -9.63 1.72
CA THR A 294 21.21 -8.81 0.49
C THR A 294 22.59 -8.33 0.06
N GLN A 295 23.43 -7.90 1.01
CA GLN A 295 24.80 -7.48 0.75
C GLN A 295 25.63 -8.64 0.18
N LYS A 296 25.51 -9.85 0.73
CA LYS A 296 26.17 -11.05 0.19
C LYS A 296 25.76 -11.30 -1.28
N ALA A 297 24.49 -11.11 -1.62
CA ALA A 297 24.01 -11.27 -2.99
C ALA A 297 24.55 -10.20 -3.94
N VAL A 298 24.70 -8.96 -3.45
CA VAL A 298 25.35 -7.86 -4.19
C VAL A 298 26.83 -8.15 -4.41
N ASP A 299 27.56 -8.50 -3.36
CA ASP A 299 29.02 -8.70 -3.40
C ASP A 299 29.43 -9.89 -4.27
N THR A 300 28.65 -10.97 -4.23
CA THR A 300 28.91 -12.19 -5.02
C THR A 300 28.30 -12.16 -6.41
N GLY A 301 27.36 -11.23 -6.66
CA GLY A 301 26.54 -11.18 -7.86
C GLY A 301 25.53 -12.33 -8.00
N LYS A 302 25.41 -13.22 -7.00
CA LYS A 302 24.57 -14.42 -7.02
C LYS A 302 23.49 -14.36 -5.95
N ILE A 303 22.28 -14.78 -6.31
CA ILE A 303 21.16 -14.97 -5.38
C ILE A 303 21.07 -16.48 -5.12
N GLU A 304 21.46 -16.92 -3.92
CA GLU A 304 21.38 -18.34 -3.51
C GLU A 304 19.94 -18.78 -3.27
N GLN A 305 19.16 -17.91 -2.63
CA GLN A 305 17.75 -18.10 -2.33
C GLN A 305 17.03 -16.76 -2.57
N GLU A 306 16.00 -16.79 -3.41
CA GLU A 306 15.28 -15.57 -3.78
C GLU A 306 14.33 -15.09 -2.68
N THR A 307 13.66 -16.04 -2.01
CA THR A 307 12.75 -15.75 -0.89
C THR A 307 13.18 -16.48 0.38
N THR A 308 13.35 -15.73 1.47
CA THR A 308 13.71 -16.26 2.78
C THR A 308 12.61 -15.97 3.80
N TRP A 309 12.25 -16.98 4.59
CA TRP A 309 11.36 -16.80 5.74
C TRP A 309 12.17 -16.41 6.97
N VAL A 310 11.86 -15.27 7.57
CA VAL A 310 12.67 -14.71 8.65
C VAL A 310 12.13 -15.12 10.01
N ALA A 311 13.03 -15.49 10.92
CA ALA A 311 12.75 -15.89 12.30
C ALA A 311 11.89 -17.16 12.48
N VAL A 312 11.69 -17.99 11.45
CA VAL A 312 11.10 -19.33 11.62
C VAL A 312 11.98 -20.17 12.56
N ARG A 313 11.36 -20.93 13.47
CA ARG A 313 12.07 -21.81 14.40
C ARG A 313 12.20 -23.17 13.73
N GLU A 314 13.42 -23.68 13.63
CA GLU A 314 13.72 -25.04 13.15
C GLU A 314 13.81 -26.03 14.33
#